data_AF-R4WP65-F1
#
_entry.id   AF-R4WP65-F1
#
_cell.length_a   1.000
_cell.length_b   1.000
_cell.length_c   1.000
_cell.angle_alpha   90.00
_cell.angle_beta   90.00
_cell.angle_gamma   90.00
#
_symmetry.space_group_name_H-M   'P 1'
#
loop_
_entity.id
_entity.type
_entity.pdbx_description
1 polymer ?
#
loop_
_entity_poly.entity_id
_entity_poly.type
_entity_poly.pdbx_seq_one_letter_code
_entity_poly.pdbx_strand_id
1 'polypeptide(L)' 'MPPDLDTERASSVVHAFLGGVPRDWLMDQDSIALPRDVDYLTDVCIGMLRYSASLRRAREC' A
#
# COMPACT_ATOMS: atom_id res chain seq x y z
N MET A 1 8.45 -10.34 6.16
CA MET A 1 7.75 -9.13 6.63
C MET A 1 8.23 -8.76 8.02
N PRO A 2 8.18 -7.49 8.45
CA PRO A 2 8.58 -7.07 9.80
C PRO A 2 7.76 -7.79 10.88
N PRO A 3 8.38 -8.28 11.97
CA PRO A 3 7.68 -9.08 12.99
C PRO A 3 6.70 -8.27 13.85
N ASP A 4 6.90 -6.96 13.91
CA ASP A 4 6.10 -5.97 14.66
C ASP A 4 5.05 -5.26 13.80
N LEU A 5 4.80 -5.74 12.57
CA LEU A 5 3.77 -5.21 11.69
C LEU A 5 2.38 -5.35 12.34
N ASP A 6 1.66 -4.23 12.44
CA ASP A 6 0.24 -4.20 12.79
C ASP A 6 -0.56 -4.65 11.56
N THR A 7 -0.99 -5.91 11.57
CA THR A 7 -1.68 -6.55 10.45
C THR A 7 -3.09 -5.99 10.21
N GLU A 8 -3.76 -5.52 11.26
CA GLU A 8 -5.09 -4.92 11.13
C GLU A 8 -4.98 -3.58 10.38
N ARG A 9 -4.09 -2.70 10.86
CA ARG A 9 -3.82 -1.42 10.19
C ARG A 9 -3.25 -1.62 8.78
N ALA A 10 -2.30 -2.54 8.62
CA ALA A 10 -1.68 -2.84 7.34
C ALA A 10 -2.71 -3.33 6.30
N SER A 11 -3.64 -4.21 6.69
CA SER A 11 -4.67 -4.71 5.76
C SER A 11 -5.59 -3.59 5.27
N SER A 12 -5.97 -2.65 6.14
CA SER A 12 -6.76 -1.47 5.78
C SER A 12 -6.04 -0.60 4.75
N VAL A 13 -4.75 -0.37 4.93
CA VAL A 13 -3.94 0.44 4.01
C VAL A 13 -3.72 -0.27 2.68
N VAL A 14 -3.48 -1.58 2.67
CA VAL A 14 -3.38 -2.37 1.42
C VAL A 14 -4.71 -2.32 0.66
N HIS A 15 -5.83 -2.48 1.35
CA HIS A 15 -7.15 -2.38 0.74
C HIS A 15 -7.39 -1.00 0.12
N ALA A 16 -7.05 0.07 0.84
CA ALA A 16 -7.16 1.43 0.31
C ALA A 16 -6.28 1.65 -0.93
N PHE A 17 -5.04 1.15 -0.92
CA PHE A 17 -4.12 1.25 -2.05
C PHE A 17 -4.64 0.50 -3.29
N LEU A 18 -5.04 -0.76 -3.11
CA LEU A 18 -5.57 -1.60 -4.19
C LEU A 18 -6.96 -1.15 -4.68
N GLY A 19 -7.72 -0.44 -3.84
CA GLY A 19 -8.99 0.17 -4.25
C GLY A 19 -8.82 1.52 -4.96
N GLY A 20 -7.83 2.32 -4.54
CA GLY A 20 -7.56 3.65 -5.08
C GLY A 20 -6.90 3.60 -6.45
N VAL A 21 -5.81 2.85 -6.59
CA VAL A 21 -5.03 2.80 -7.84
C VAL A 21 -5.87 2.41 -9.07
N PRO A 22 -6.65 1.30 -9.04
CA PRO A 22 -7.49 0.95 -10.19
C PRO A 22 -8.67 1.90 -10.36
N ARG A 23 -9.23 2.44 -9.26
CA ARG A 23 -10.32 3.42 -9.33
C ARG A 23 -9.87 4.65 -10.10
N ASP A 24 -8.73 5.23 -9.73
CA ASP A 24 -8.22 6.45 -10.33
C ASP A 24 -7.87 6.21 -11.81
N TRP A 25 -7.21 5.09 -12.11
CA TRP A 25 -6.95 4.66 -13.50
C TRP A 25 -8.23 4.49 -14.34
N LEU A 26 -9.29 3.93 -13.76
CA LEU A 26 -10.56 3.73 -14.47
C LEU A 26 -11.34 5.04 -14.67
N MET A 27 -11.16 6.03 -13.80
CA MET A 27 -11.83 7.33 -13.89
C MET A 27 -11.09 8.29 -14.83
N ASP A 28 -9.76 8.23 -14.84
CA ASP A 28 -8.89 9.02 -15.71
C ASP A 28 -7.68 8.17 -16.13
N GLN A 29 -7.71 7.68 -17.38
CA GLN A 29 -6.68 6.78 -17.89
C GLN A 29 -5.32 7.45 -18.09
N ASP A 30 -5.24 8.78 -18.08
CA ASP A 30 -3.98 9.52 -18.13
C ASP A 30 -3.40 9.78 -16.73
N SER A 31 -4.16 9.53 -15.65
CA SER A 31 -3.71 9.75 -14.26
C SER A 31 -2.67 8.72 -13.80
N ILE A 32 -2.75 7.48 -14.29
CA ILE A 32 -1.88 6.36 -13.93
C ILE A 32 -1.62 5.52 -15.17
N ALA A 33 -0.35 5.34 -15.56
CA ALA A 33 0.03 4.43 -16.64
C ALA A 33 0.07 2.98 -16.13
N LEU A 34 -1.07 2.45 -15.69
CA LEU A 34 -1.16 1.22 -14.88
C LEU A 34 -0.45 -0.01 -15.49
N PRO A 35 -0.57 -0.32 -16.80
CA PRO A 35 0.15 -1.45 -17.39
C PRO A 35 1.68 -1.29 -17.34
N ARG A 36 2.18 -0.06 -17.35
CA ARG A 36 3.62 0.25 -17.29
C ARG A 36 4.11 0.23 -15.84
N ASP A 37 3.31 0.72 -14.90
CA ASP A 37 3.75 1.03 -13.55
C ASP A 37 3.36 -0.03 -12.51
N VAL A 38 2.71 -1.12 -12.90
CA VAL A 38 2.17 -2.15 -11.98
C VAL A 38 3.24 -2.74 -11.04
N ASP A 39 4.44 -3.04 -11.55
CA ASP A 39 5.53 -3.58 -10.74
C ASP A 39 6.02 -2.55 -9.72
N TYR A 40 6.18 -1.29 -10.17
CA TYR A 40 6.56 -0.18 -9.29
C TYR A 40 5.51 0.07 -8.19
N LEU A 41 4.22 0.08 -8.55
CA LEU A 41 3.13 0.27 -7.60
C LEU A 41 3.06 -0.88 -6.59
N THR A 42 3.32 -2.11 -7.04
CA THR A 42 3.43 -3.28 -6.16
C THR A 42 4.59 -3.13 -5.19
N ASP A 43 5.76 -2.73 -5.68
CA ASP A 43 6.95 -2.49 -4.85
C ASP A 43 6.74 -1.36 -3.84
N VAL A 44 6.03 -0.29 -4.22
CA VAL A 44 5.65 0.80 -3.30
C VAL A 44 4.72 0.27 -2.21
N CYS A 45 3.69 -0.50 -2.55
CA CYS A 45 2.76 -1.09 -1.60
C CYS A 45 3.49 -2.01 -0.60
N ILE A 46 4.34 -2.92 -1.09
CA ILE A 46 5.13 -3.82 -0.26
C ILE A 46 6.19 -3.05 0.56
N GLY A 47 6.79 -2.01 -0.03
CA GLY A 47 7.75 -1.12 0.63
C GLY A 47 7.13 -0.39 1.81
N MET A 48 5.91 0.13 1.66
CA MET A 48 5.16 0.74 2.74
C MET A 48 4.97 -0.21 3.92
N LEU A 49 4.59 -1.48 3.67
CA LEU A 49 4.48 -2.50 4.73
C LEU A 49 5.83 -2.78 5.41
N ARG A 50 6.91 -2.78 4.63
CA ARG A 50 8.26 -3.07 5.14
C ARG A 50 8.87 -1.94 5.93
N TYR A 51 8.60 -0.69 5.58
CA TYR A 51 9.38 0.45 6.08
C TYR A 51 8.58 1.50 6.85
N SER A 52 7.25 1.55 6.73
CA SER A 52 6.46 2.54 7.44
C SER A 52 6.43 2.28 8.95
N ALA A 53 6.98 3.22 9.73
CA ALA A 53 6.96 3.16 11.20
C ALA A 53 5.53 3.27 11.76
N SER A 54 4.62 3.95 11.07
CA SER A 54 3.22 4.07 11.49
C SER A 54 2.42 2.77 11.33
N LEU A 55 2.96 1.78 10.61
CA LEU A 55 2.37 0.45 10.49
C LEU A 55 2.92 -0.53 11.53
N ARG A 56 3.73 -0.07 12.49
CA ARG A 56 4.16 -0.91 13.61
C ARG A 56 3.13 -0.89 14.72
N ARG A 57 3.02 -2.02 15.43
CA ARG A 57 2.28 -2.07 16.69
C ARG A 57 2.90 -1.05 17.64
N ALA A 58 2.06 -0.33 18.39
CA ALA A 58 2.56 0.51 19.46
C ALA A 58 3.31 -0.39 20.46
N ARG A 59 4.46 0.07 20.94
CA ARG A 59 5.06 -0.54 22.13
C ARG A 59 4.09 -0.29 23.28
N GLU A 60 3.51 -1.35 23.83
CA GLU A 60 2.82 -1.29 25.11
C GLU A 60 3.85 -0.84 26.16
N CYS A 61 3.58 0.28 26.85
CA CYS A 61 4.40 0.80 27.95
C CYS A 61 3.98 0.17 29.28
#